data_AF-A0A0K8RRK1-F1
#
_entry.id   AF-A0A0K8RRK1-F1
#
_cell.length_a   1.000
_cell.length_b   1.000
_cell.length_c   1.000
_cell.angle_alpha   90.00
_cell.angle_beta   90.00
_cell.angle_gamma   90.00
#
_symmetry.space_group_name_H-M   'P 1'
#
loop_
_entity.id
_entity.type
_entity.pdbx_description
1 polymer ?
#
loop_
_entity_poly.entity_id
_entity_poly.type
_entity_poly.pdbx_seq_one_letter_code
_entity_poly.pdbx_strand_id
1 'polypeptide(L)'
;MDEMKTYNAASTAELVYNYCGANVMSSVQQEAMREAYKRNFEPRTYIDFCKGCILPIFQQTELHRIFYSDLVQGKTLLEVGTGPTMNNVLSASRQFKDIVLSDMVDANRI
;
A
#
# COMPACT_ATOMS: atom_id res chain seq x y z
N MET A 1 -15.10 34.36 -6.33
CA MET A 1 -13.68 34.01 -6.15
C MET A 1 -13.56 33.69 -4.67
N ASP A 2 -13.73 32.41 -4.34
CA ASP A 2 -13.93 31.95 -2.96
C ASP A 2 -12.59 31.92 -2.23
N GLU A 3 -12.55 32.35 -0.98
CA GLU A 3 -11.33 32.46 -0.18
C GLU A 3 -10.71 31.07 0.05
N MET A 4 -9.55 30.82 -0.54
CA MET A 4 -8.76 29.63 -0.28
C MET A 4 -8.16 29.73 1.13
N LYS A 5 -8.86 29.17 2.12
CA LYS A 5 -8.38 29.08 3.50
C LYS A 5 -7.05 28.34 3.54
N THR A 6 -6.01 29.03 3.99
CA THR A 6 -4.67 28.46 4.21
C THR A 6 -4.69 27.67 5.51
N TYR A 7 -4.73 26.34 5.40
CA TYR A 7 -4.59 25.46 6.56
C TYR A 7 -3.12 25.37 6.96
N ASN A 8 -2.79 25.71 8.21
CA ASN A 8 -1.45 25.51 8.76
C ASN A 8 -1.25 24.03 9.17
N ALA A 9 0.01 23.61 9.31
CA ALA A 9 0.38 22.21 9.60
C ALA A 9 -0.25 21.65 10.89
N ALA A 10 -0.53 22.51 11.88
CA ALA A 10 -1.20 22.11 13.12
C ALA A 10 -2.70 21.81 12.89
N SER A 11 -3.37 22.62 12.08
CA SER A 11 -4.77 22.42 11.69
C SER A 11 -4.97 21.18 10.83
N THR A 12 -4.03 20.84 9.94
CA THR A 12 -4.08 19.57 9.18
C THR A 12 -3.85 18.36 10.06
N ALA A 13 -2.91 18.40 11.02
CA ALA A 13 -2.69 17.30 11.95
C ALA A 13 -3.92 17.04 12.84
N GLU A 14 -4.58 18.10 13.31
CA GLU A 14 -5.80 18.03 14.11
C GLU A 14 -7.01 17.56 13.29
N LEU A 15 -7.12 17.98 12.02
CA LEU A 15 -8.10 17.44 11.07
C LEU A 15 -7.89 15.96 10.81
N VAL A 16 -6.65 15.53 10.56
CA VAL A 16 -6.30 14.11 10.37
C VAL A 16 -6.59 13.31 11.63
N TYR A 17 -6.23 13.82 12.81
CA TYR A 17 -6.51 13.18 14.09
C TYR A 17 -8.02 13.02 14.33
N ASN A 18 -8.81 14.05 14.07
CA ASN A 18 -10.27 14.00 14.21
C ASN A 18 -10.92 13.08 13.17
N TYR A 19 -10.41 13.05 11.94
CA TYR A 19 -10.88 12.13 10.89
C TYR A 19 -10.56 10.67 11.22
N CYS A 20 -9.37 10.42 11.79
CA CYS A 20 -8.97 9.08 12.26
C CYS A 20 -9.69 8.67 13.55
N GLY A 21 -10.05 9.62 14.42
CA GLY A 21 -10.68 9.36 15.72
C GLY A 21 -12.21 9.19 15.68
N ALA A 22 -12.90 9.75 14.69
CA ALA A 22 -14.36 9.89 14.74
C ALA A 22 -15.17 8.68 14.21
N ASN A 23 -14.54 7.62 13.70
CA ASN A 23 -15.31 6.47 13.17
C ASN A 23 -14.52 5.15 13.23
N VAL A 24 -14.13 4.74 14.43
CA VAL A 24 -13.52 3.41 14.63
C VAL A 24 -14.59 2.35 14.36
N MET A 25 -14.51 1.69 13.20
CA MET A 25 -15.35 0.53 12.88
C MET A 25 -15.25 -0.49 14.01
N SER A 26 -16.39 -1.01 14.47
CA SER A 26 -16.41 -2.09 15.45
C SER A 26 -15.64 -3.31 14.92
N SER A 27 -15.12 -4.14 15.81
CA SER A 27 -14.43 -5.39 15.42
C SER A 27 -15.30 -6.27 14.51
N VAL A 28 -16.62 -6.30 14.75
CA VAL A 28 -17.59 -7.03 13.92
C VAL A 28 -17.65 -6.46 12.50
N GLN A 29 -17.68 -5.14 12.35
CA GLN A 29 -17.69 -4.49 11.04
C GLN A 29 -16.36 -4.69 10.31
N GLN A 30 -15.23 -4.64 11.02
CA GLN A 30 -13.91 -4.90 10.45
C GLN A 30 -13.80 -6.33 9.91
N GLU A 31 -14.27 -7.32 10.67
CA GLU A 31 -14.25 -8.72 10.24
C GLU A 31 -15.19 -8.94 9.03
N ALA A 32 -16.39 -8.36 9.05
CA ALA A 32 -17.31 -8.45 7.93
C ALA A 32 -16.72 -7.85 6.63
N MET A 33 -16.03 -6.70 6.74
CA MET A 33 -15.34 -6.08 5.60
C MET A 33 -14.18 -6.95 5.12
N ARG A 34 -13.41 -7.54 6.04
CA ARG A 34 -12.30 -8.44 5.74
C ARG A 34 -12.76 -9.64 4.93
N GLU A 35 -13.82 -10.30 5.38
CA GLU A 35 -14.37 -11.48 4.70
C GLU A 35 -15.00 -11.13 3.35
N ALA A 36 -15.66 -9.96 3.26
CA ALA A 36 -16.16 -9.46 1.98
C ALA A 36 -15.02 -9.19 0.99
N TYR A 37 -13.90 -8.61 1.43
CA TYR A 37 -12.74 -8.36 0.58
C TYR A 37 -12.13 -9.67 0.07
N LYS A 38 -11.87 -10.64 0.96
CA LYS A 38 -11.34 -11.96 0.56
C LYS A 38 -12.21 -12.68 -0.46
N ARG A 39 -13.54 -12.57 -0.31
CA ARG A 39 -14.48 -13.28 -1.17
C ARG A 39 -14.65 -12.64 -2.55
N ASN A 40 -14.56 -11.32 -2.63
CA ASN A 40 -15.00 -10.57 -3.80
C ASN A 40 -13.84 -9.90 -4.57
N PHE A 41 -12.61 -9.94 -4.04
CA PHE A 41 -11.46 -9.37 -4.75
C PHE A 41 -11.08 -10.24 -5.95
N GLU A 42 -11.03 -9.63 -7.14
CA GLU A 42 -10.70 -10.29 -8.40
C GLU A 42 -9.30 -9.88 -8.90
N PRO A 43 -8.27 -10.74 -8.73
CA PRO A 43 -6.87 -10.40 -8.99
C PRO A 43 -6.60 -9.94 -10.44
N ARG A 44 -7.20 -10.62 -11.42
CA ARG A 44 -6.97 -10.33 -12.84
C ARG A 44 -7.57 -8.98 -13.24
N THR A 45 -8.78 -8.68 -12.76
CA THR A 45 -9.42 -7.38 -12.98
C THR A 45 -8.58 -6.25 -12.39
N TYR A 46 -8.02 -6.45 -11.19
CA TYR A 46 -7.10 -5.49 -10.58
C TYR A 46 -5.84 -5.26 -11.42
N ILE A 47 -5.19 -6.33 -11.90
CA ILE A 47 -4.00 -6.21 -12.76
C ILE A 47 -4.31 -5.48 -14.06
N ASP A 48 -5.42 -5.82 -14.71
CA ASP A 48 -5.81 -5.19 -15.97
C ASP A 48 -6.10 -3.70 -15.77
N PHE A 49 -6.70 -3.32 -14.64
CA PHE A 49 -6.82 -1.92 -14.24
C PHE A 49 -5.45 -1.25 -14.06
N CYS A 50 -4.51 -1.90 -13.36
CA CYS A 50 -3.18 -1.34 -13.09
C CYS A 50 -2.31 -1.16 -14.33
N LYS A 51 -2.49 -1.95 -15.40
CA LYS A 51 -1.73 -1.80 -16.66
C LYS A 51 -1.90 -0.42 -17.29
N GLY A 52 -3.00 0.29 -17.01
CA GLY A 52 -3.26 1.63 -17.52
C GLY A 52 -2.81 2.78 -16.59
N CYS A 53 -2.25 2.50 -15.42
CA CYS A 53 -1.94 3.52 -14.43
C CYS A 53 -0.54 4.13 -14.61
N ILE A 54 -0.43 5.44 -14.33
CA ILE A 54 0.86 6.16 -14.22
C ILE A 54 1.50 5.96 -12.84
N LEU A 55 0.69 5.69 -11.81
CA LEU A 55 1.13 5.47 -10.43
C LEU A 55 2.25 4.43 -10.27
N PRO A 56 2.28 3.30 -11.02
CA PRO A 56 3.40 2.37 -11.02
C PRO A 56 4.74 3.02 -11.35
N ILE A 57 4.81 4.02 -12.24
CA ILE A 57 6.10 4.62 -12.65
C ILE A 57 6.73 5.42 -11.52
N PHE A 58 5.95 6.28 -10.86
CA PHE A 58 6.43 7.05 -9.72
C PHE A 58 6.85 6.13 -8.56
N GLN A 59 5.99 5.17 -8.21
CA GLN A 59 6.29 4.21 -7.14
C GLN A 59 7.57 3.43 -7.43
N GLN A 60 7.75 2.93 -8.65
CA GLN A 60 8.96 2.21 -9.03
C GLN A 60 10.21 3.10 -8.98
N THR A 61 10.10 4.38 -9.35
CA THR A 61 11.22 5.33 -9.30
C THR A 61 11.69 5.59 -7.87
N GLU A 62 10.75 5.81 -6.95
CA GLU A 62 11.09 6.07 -5.55
C GLU A 62 11.56 4.80 -4.82
N LEU A 63 10.93 3.65 -5.08
CA LEU A 63 11.41 2.37 -4.55
C LEU A 63 12.82 2.04 -5.06
N HIS A 64 13.11 2.33 -6.34
CA HIS A 64 14.47 2.20 -6.86
C HIS A 64 15.44 3.10 -6.11
N ARG A 65 15.13 4.39 -5.90
CA ARG A 65 15.98 5.30 -5.13
C ARG A 65 16.27 4.81 -3.71
N ILE A 66 15.23 4.34 -3.01
CA ILE A 66 15.34 3.82 -1.64
C ILE A 66 16.25 2.59 -1.60
N PHE A 67 15.98 1.57 -2.43
CA PHE A 67 16.75 0.33 -2.46
C PHE A 67 18.06 0.42 -3.26
N TYR A 68 18.32 1.52 -3.93
CA TYR A 68 19.64 1.79 -4.50
C TYR A 68 20.53 2.52 -3.49
N SER A 69 19.95 3.33 -2.61
CA SER A 69 20.68 3.94 -1.49
C SER A 69 21.13 2.88 -0.49
N ASP A 70 22.29 3.07 0.15
CA ASP A 70 22.76 2.16 1.21
C ASP A 70 22.01 2.35 2.55
N LEU A 71 20.88 3.09 2.54
CA LEU A 71 20.08 3.41 3.72
C LEU A 71 19.22 2.23 4.19
N VAL A 72 18.83 1.32 3.29
CA VAL A 72 17.89 0.22 3.59
C VAL A 72 18.46 -1.11 3.12
N GLN A 73 19.13 -1.82 4.03
CA GLN A 73 19.76 -3.12 3.79
C GLN A 73 19.38 -4.14 4.87
N GLY A 74 19.43 -5.43 4.55
CA GLY A 74 19.19 -6.48 5.53
C GLY A 74 19.15 -7.86 4.92
N LYS A 75 19.04 -8.88 5.77
CA LYS A 75 18.93 -10.27 5.31
C LYS A 75 17.56 -10.57 4.71
N THR A 76 16.51 -10.13 5.40
CA THR A 76 15.12 -10.52 5.11
C THR A 76 14.21 -9.31 5.03
N LEU A 77 13.33 -9.28 4.03
CA LEU A 77 12.26 -8.30 3.85
C LEU A 77 10.90 -9.01 3.89
N LEU A 78 9.97 -8.49 4.69
CA LEU A 78 8.57 -8.90 4.69
C LEU A 78 7.74 -7.80 4.01
N GLU A 79 7.18 -8.10 2.85
CA GLU A 79 6.20 -7.25 2.17
C GLU A 79 4.79 -7.65 2.61
N VAL A 80 3.99 -6.68 3.06
CA VAL A 80 2.63 -6.89 3.57
C VAL A 80 1.60 -6.28 2.65
N GLY A 81 0.62 -7.07 2.22
CA GLY A 81 -0.41 -6.62 1.28
C GLY A 81 0.13 -6.52 -0.14
N THR A 82 0.96 -7.48 -0.55
CA THR A 82 1.60 -7.49 -1.89
C THR A 82 0.58 -7.45 -3.03
N GLY A 83 -0.63 -7.96 -2.80
CA GLY A 83 -1.64 -8.13 -3.83
C GLY A 83 -1.15 -9.07 -4.94
N PRO A 84 -1.76 -9.02 -6.13
CA PRO A 84 -1.37 -9.86 -7.26
C PRO A 84 -0.24 -9.24 -8.10
N THR A 85 0.63 -8.43 -7.48
CA THR A 85 1.71 -7.72 -8.18
C THR A 85 3.03 -7.83 -7.43
N MET A 86 4.15 -7.97 -8.14
CA MET A 86 5.48 -8.06 -7.52
C MET A 86 6.34 -6.81 -7.71
N ASN A 87 5.79 -5.77 -8.35
CA ASN A 87 6.57 -4.60 -8.76
C ASN A 87 7.26 -3.92 -7.56
N ASN A 88 6.63 -3.90 -6.39
CA ASN A 88 7.15 -3.18 -5.22
C ASN A 88 8.45 -3.78 -4.65
N VAL A 89 8.72 -5.07 -4.90
CA VAL A 89 9.88 -5.76 -4.32
C VAL A 89 11.03 -5.96 -5.31
N LEU A 90 10.85 -5.62 -6.59
CA LEU A 90 11.87 -5.86 -7.62
C LEU A 90 13.19 -5.16 -7.28
N SER A 91 13.14 -3.87 -6.96
CA SER A 91 14.35 -3.12 -6.57
C SER A 91 14.92 -3.58 -5.22
N ALA A 92 14.10 -4.13 -4.33
CA ALA A 92 14.53 -4.64 -3.03
C ALA A 92 15.41 -5.89 -3.15
N SER A 93 15.23 -6.71 -4.19
CA SER A 93 16.00 -7.94 -4.43
C SER A 93 17.51 -7.73 -4.54
N ARG A 94 17.96 -6.49 -4.81
CA ARG A 94 19.38 -6.11 -4.77
C ARG A 94 19.96 -6.15 -3.36
N GLN A 95 19.19 -5.76 -2.35
CA GLN A 95 19.66 -5.58 -0.98
C GLN A 95 19.22 -6.70 -0.04
N PHE A 96 18.14 -7.41 -0.36
CA PHE A 96 17.55 -8.44 0.47
C PHE A 96 17.63 -9.79 -0.22
N LYS A 97 18.23 -10.77 0.46
CA LYS A 97 18.36 -12.14 -0.04
C LYS A 97 17.07 -12.94 0.12
N ASP A 98 16.40 -12.74 1.25
CA ASP A 98 15.17 -13.46 1.59
C ASP A 98 13.99 -12.47 1.54
N ILE A 99 13.10 -12.61 0.56
CA ILE A 99 11.91 -11.75 0.46
C ILE A 99 10.67 -12.61 0.68
N VAL A 100 9.89 -12.26 1.71
CA VAL A 100 8.61 -12.90 2.04
C VAL A 100 7.48 -12.00 1.59
N LEU A 101 6.64 -12.52 0.70
CA LEU A 101 5.44 -11.83 0.22
C LEU A 101 4.24 -12.34 1.01
N SER A 102 3.47 -11.42 1.58
CA SER A 102 2.28 -11.74 2.34
C SER A 102 1.08 -10.95 1.84
N ASP A 103 -0.06 -11.63 1.76
CA ASP A 103 -1.31 -11.02 1.35
C ASP A 103 -2.48 -11.69 2.07
N MET A 104 -3.60 -10.99 2.13
CA MET A 104 -4.82 -11.44 2.79
C MET A 104 -5.66 -12.36 1.91
N VAL A 105 -5.57 -12.22 0.59
CA VAL A 105 -6.39 -12.92 -0.39
C VAL A 105 -5.54 -13.98 -1.07
N ASP A 106 -5.83 -15.26 -0.83
CA ASP A 106 -5.04 -16.37 -1.39
C ASP A 106 -5.05 -16.39 -2.93
N ALA A 107 -6.13 -15.91 -3.56
CA ALA A 107 -6.25 -15.81 -5.01
C ALA A 107 -5.22 -14.86 -5.66
N ASN A 108 -4.56 -14.00 -4.87
CA ASN A 108 -3.48 -13.14 -5.38
C ASN A 108 -2.19 -13.90 -5.74
N ARG A 109 -2.08 -15.19 -5.37
CA ARG A 109 -0.98 -16.08 -5.74
C ARG A 109 -1.19 -16.64 -7.16
N ILE A 110 -1.02 -15.78 -8.15
CA ILE A 110 -1.16 -16.09 -9.59
C ILE A 110 0.16 -16.40 -10.28
#